data_AF-A0A0L0ULD2-F1
#
_entry.id   AF-A0A0L0ULD2-F1
#
_cell.length_a   1.000
_cell.length_b   1.000
_cell.length_c   1.000
_cell.angle_alpha   90.00
_cell.angle_beta   90.00
_cell.angle_gamma   90.00
#
_symmetry.space_group_name_H-M   'P 1'
#
loop_
_entity.id
_entity.type
_entity.pdbx_description
1 polymer ?
#
loop_
_entity_poly.entity_id
_entity_poly.type
_entity_poly.pdbx_seq_one_letter_code
_entity_poly.pdbx_strand_id
1 'polypeptide(L)'
;MVDGTEVTDGELKPNDELTLQDIQDLEEEDDNDAYTTGSCRQTLAKFRAIATKLKKSPNSKAKFLDLCQENECEKPHNIERDVPTRWNSTYKQIASVVRCEKALLVWQRDKQYGTPRRSHINQADIVLAQDLVQVLEQ
;
A
#
# COMPACT_ATOMS: atom_id res chain seq x y z
N MET A 1 -30.42 22.22 41.49
CA MET A 1 -29.09 21.59 41.38
C MET A 1 -28.92 21.26 39.91
N VAL A 2 -28.12 22.05 39.21
CA VAL A 2 -27.86 21.90 37.78
C VAL A 2 -26.69 20.93 37.67
N ASP A 3 -26.96 19.72 37.20
CA ASP A 3 -25.93 18.77 36.82
C ASP A 3 -25.49 19.13 35.40
N GLY A 4 -24.57 20.10 35.32
CA GLY A 4 -23.90 20.48 34.10
C GLY A 4 -22.68 19.60 33.93
N THR A 5 -22.85 18.44 33.31
CA THR A 5 -21.71 17.73 32.75
C THR A 5 -21.36 18.43 31.44
N GLU A 6 -20.45 19.40 31.52
CA GLU A 6 -19.76 19.93 30.34
C GLU A 6 -19.00 18.76 29.69
N VAL A 7 -19.56 18.23 28.61
CA VAL A 7 -18.87 17.28 27.75
C VAL A 7 -17.88 18.10 26.94
N THR A 8 -16.60 18.06 27.33
CA THR A 8 -15.52 18.61 26.52
C THR A 8 -15.44 17.81 25.22
N ASP A 9 -15.67 18.48 24.08
CA ASP A 9 -15.45 17.91 22.75
C ASP A 9 -14.05 17.27 22.68
N GLY A 10 -14.00 15.93 22.57
CA GLY A 10 -12.77 15.18 22.29
C GLY A 10 -12.36 14.09 23.28
N GLU A 11 -13.05 13.88 24.39
CA GLU A 11 -12.69 12.81 25.35
C GLU A 11 -13.55 11.54 25.15
N LEU A 12 -12.97 10.53 24.48
CA LEU A 12 -13.59 9.20 24.37
C LEU A 12 -13.50 8.49 25.73
N LYS A 13 -14.62 7.94 26.21
CA LYS A 13 -14.62 7.10 27.41
C LYS A 13 -13.74 5.86 27.16
N PRO A 14 -13.14 5.26 28.20
CA PRO A 14 -12.19 4.15 28.06
C PRO A 14 -12.73 2.87 27.37
N ASN A 15 -14.03 2.80 27.05
CA ASN A 15 -14.69 1.71 26.32
C ASN A 15 -15.51 2.20 25.10
N ASP A 16 -15.47 3.48 24.74
CA ASP A 16 -16.07 3.98 23.51
C ASP A 16 -15.06 3.76 22.37
N GLU A 17 -15.18 2.62 21.68
CA GLU A 17 -14.43 2.35 20.46
C GLU A 17 -15.11 3.06 19.30
N LEU A 18 -14.37 3.93 18.60
CA LEU A 18 -14.85 4.53 17.36
C LEU A 18 -15.03 3.45 16.30
N THR A 19 -16.23 3.40 15.76
CA THR A 19 -16.68 2.50 14.71
C THR A 19 -16.92 3.27 13.41
N LEU A 20 -17.18 2.55 12.32
CA LEU A 20 -17.58 3.19 11.05
C LEU A 20 -18.89 3.98 11.19
N GLN A 21 -19.76 3.60 12.14
CA GLN A 21 -21.02 4.28 12.42
C GLN A 21 -20.82 5.70 12.99
N ASP A 22 -19.64 6.02 13.51
CA ASP A 22 -19.33 7.34 14.07
C ASP A 22 -18.90 8.34 12.99
N ILE A 23 -18.70 7.89 11.74
CA ILE A 23 -18.35 8.74 10.61
C ILE A 23 -19.63 9.29 9.98
N GLN A 24 -19.83 10.61 10.06
CA GLN A 24 -20.91 11.30 9.34
C GLN A 24 -20.60 11.34 7.83
N ASP A 25 -21.65 11.24 7.02
CA ASP A 25 -21.58 11.28 5.55
C ASP A 25 -20.72 10.19 4.90
N LEU A 26 -20.65 9.00 5.52
CA LEU A 26 -20.05 7.83 4.90
C LEU A 26 -20.96 7.32 3.78
N GLU A 27 -20.51 7.43 2.54
CA GLU A 27 -21.19 6.83 1.38
C GLU A 27 -20.85 5.33 1.27
N GLU A 28 -21.83 4.53 0.83
CA GLU A 28 -21.59 3.12 0.52
C GLU A 28 -20.78 3.00 -0.78
N GLU A 29 -19.81 2.11 -0.81
CA GLU A 29 -18.99 1.87 -2.01
C GLU A 29 -19.84 1.29 -3.15
N ASP A 30 -19.63 1.78 -4.38
CA ASP A 30 -20.22 1.27 -5.61
C ASP A 30 -19.16 0.54 -6.46
N ASP A 31 -19.59 -0.43 -7.27
CA ASP A 31 -18.74 -1.12 -8.25
C ASP A 31 -18.19 -0.16 -9.32
N ASN A 32 -18.80 1.02 -9.49
CA ASN A 32 -18.34 2.07 -10.38
C ASN A 32 -17.31 3.02 -9.73
N ASP A 33 -17.05 2.90 -8.43
CA ASP A 33 -16.06 3.72 -7.76
C ASP A 33 -14.67 3.47 -8.35
N ALA A 34 -13.88 4.52 -8.43
CA ALA A 34 -12.49 4.40 -8.89
C ALA A 34 -11.72 3.37 -8.05
N TYR A 35 -12.01 3.33 -6.73
CA TYR A 35 -11.39 2.45 -5.76
C TYR A 35 -12.42 1.93 -4.77
N THR A 36 -12.41 0.61 -4.53
CA THR A 36 -13.17 -0.01 -3.44
C THR A 36 -12.21 -0.49 -2.36
N THR A 37 -12.71 -0.71 -1.15
CA THR A 37 -11.97 -1.37 -0.08
C THR A 37 -11.40 -2.71 -0.55
N GLY A 38 -12.15 -3.44 -1.38
CA GLY A 38 -11.72 -4.69 -1.99
C GLY A 38 -10.49 -4.53 -2.88
N SER A 39 -10.53 -3.57 -3.82
CA SER A 39 -9.41 -3.32 -4.73
C SER A 39 -8.17 -2.84 -3.97
N CYS A 40 -8.32 -1.92 -3.03
CA CYS A 40 -7.24 -1.42 -2.18
C CYS A 40 -6.55 -2.57 -1.42
N ARG A 41 -7.32 -3.42 -0.73
CA ARG A 41 -6.78 -4.57 0.01
C ARG A 41 -6.04 -5.55 -0.90
N GLN A 42 -6.58 -5.83 -2.09
CA GLN A 42 -5.94 -6.74 -3.04
C GLN A 42 -4.61 -6.17 -3.55
N THR A 43 -4.57 -4.89 -3.93
CA THR A 43 -3.38 -4.20 -4.42
C THR A 43 -2.29 -4.18 -3.35
N LEU A 44 -2.61 -3.80 -2.12
CA LEU A 44 -1.66 -3.80 -0.99
C LEU A 44 -1.13 -5.21 -0.70
N ALA A 45 -1.97 -6.25 -0.81
CA ALA A 45 -1.51 -7.64 -0.65
C ALA A 45 -0.50 -8.04 -1.73
N LYS A 46 -0.69 -7.61 -2.99
CA LYS A 46 0.29 -7.82 -4.07
C LYS A 46 1.62 -7.14 -3.75
N PHE A 47 1.61 -5.88 -3.31
CA PHE A 47 2.83 -5.15 -2.95
C PHE A 47 3.60 -5.81 -1.80
N ARG A 48 2.88 -6.27 -0.77
CA ARG A 48 3.46 -7.07 0.33
C ARG A 48 4.07 -8.37 -0.18
N ALA A 49 3.45 -9.05 -1.15
CA ALA A 49 3.99 -10.27 -1.74
C ALA A 49 5.30 -10.00 -2.52
N ILE A 50 5.34 -8.92 -3.30
CA ILE A 50 6.54 -8.46 -4.03
C ILE A 50 7.67 -8.16 -3.03
N ALA A 51 7.42 -7.30 -2.05
CA ALA A 51 8.42 -6.94 -1.03
C ALA A 51 8.94 -8.17 -0.28
N THR A 52 8.05 -9.12 0.02
CA THR A 52 8.42 -10.38 0.69
C THR A 52 9.30 -11.26 -0.20
N LYS A 53 8.98 -11.39 -1.49
CA LYS A 53 9.79 -12.17 -2.44
C LYS A 53 11.20 -11.58 -2.58
N LEU A 54 11.30 -10.27 -2.77
CA LEU A 54 12.58 -9.56 -2.89
C LEU A 54 13.40 -9.62 -1.58
N LYS A 55 12.74 -9.62 -0.41
CA LYS A 55 13.42 -9.80 0.87
C LYS A 55 13.96 -11.22 1.07
N LYS A 56 13.17 -12.24 0.69
CA LYS A 56 13.49 -13.65 0.99
C LYS A 56 14.44 -14.30 -0.03
N SER A 57 14.54 -13.76 -1.23
CA SER A 57 15.36 -14.35 -2.30
C SER A 57 16.42 -13.36 -2.79
N PRO A 58 17.69 -13.50 -2.35
CA PRO A 58 18.79 -12.64 -2.80
C PRO A 58 18.98 -12.66 -4.32
N ASN A 59 18.89 -13.83 -4.96
CA ASN A 59 19.02 -13.96 -6.41
C ASN A 59 17.90 -13.20 -7.16
N SER A 60 16.68 -13.30 -6.64
CA SER A 60 15.55 -12.53 -7.16
C SER A 60 15.76 -11.03 -6.99
N LYS A 61 16.34 -10.61 -5.86
CA LYS A 61 16.65 -9.21 -5.60
C LYS A 61 17.74 -8.70 -6.53
N ALA A 62 18.79 -9.47 -6.76
CA ALA A 62 19.85 -9.13 -7.72
C ALA A 62 19.26 -8.90 -9.12
N LYS A 63 18.45 -9.84 -9.62
CA LYS A 63 17.82 -9.69 -10.93
C LYS A 63 16.89 -8.47 -11.02
N PHE A 64 16.17 -8.17 -9.94
CA PHE A 64 15.35 -6.96 -9.84
C PHE A 64 16.21 -5.68 -9.89
N LEU A 65 17.34 -5.65 -9.19
CA LEU A 65 18.26 -4.50 -9.21
C LEU A 65 18.85 -4.26 -10.60
N ASP A 66 19.22 -5.31 -11.33
CA ASP A 66 19.70 -5.20 -12.71
C ASP A 66 18.62 -4.54 -13.59
N LEU A 67 17.37 -5.01 -13.48
CA LEU A 67 16.25 -4.43 -14.22
C LEU A 67 15.97 -2.97 -13.81
N CYS A 68 16.11 -2.61 -12.54
CA CYS A 68 15.99 -1.22 -12.10
C CYS A 68 17.06 -0.32 -12.71
N GLN A 69 18.28 -0.83 -12.91
CA GLN A 69 19.35 -0.08 -13.59
C GLN A 69 19.08 0.04 -15.09
N GLU A 70 18.70 -1.06 -15.74
CA GLU A 70 18.35 -1.09 -17.17
C GLU A 70 17.18 -0.18 -17.53
N ASN A 71 16.19 -0.05 -16.62
CA ASN A 71 15.02 0.81 -16.81
C ASN A 71 15.20 2.23 -16.24
N GLU A 72 16.42 2.57 -15.81
CA GLU A 72 16.77 3.88 -15.24
C GLU A 72 15.83 4.31 -14.10
N CYS A 73 15.39 3.35 -13.28
CA CYS A 73 14.53 3.64 -12.13
C CYS A 73 15.26 4.56 -11.14
N GLU A 74 14.52 5.45 -10.48
CA GLU A 74 15.11 6.31 -9.47
C GLU A 74 15.53 5.51 -8.23
N LYS A 75 16.59 5.97 -7.56
CA LYS A 75 17.06 5.35 -6.32
C LYS A 75 16.20 5.81 -5.13
N PRO A 76 16.05 4.98 -4.07
CA PRO A 76 16.60 3.63 -3.93
C PRO A 76 15.81 2.55 -4.68
N HIS A 77 16.54 1.59 -5.27
CA HIS A 77 16.00 0.39 -5.94
C HIS A 77 15.58 -0.71 -4.94
N ASN A 78 14.81 -0.34 -3.93
CA ASN A 78 14.37 -1.27 -2.89
C ASN A 78 12.90 -1.05 -2.57
N ILE A 79 12.15 -2.15 -2.53
CA ILE A 79 10.76 -2.15 -2.09
C ILE A 79 10.74 -2.45 -0.59
N GLU A 80 10.47 -1.43 0.23
CA GLU A 80 10.30 -1.63 1.67
C GLU A 80 9.08 -2.52 1.94
N ARG A 81 9.18 -3.35 2.97
CA ARG A 81 8.02 -4.12 3.43
C ARG A 81 7.25 -3.27 4.42
N ASP A 82 5.94 -3.23 4.24
CA ASP A 82 5.01 -2.74 5.24
C ASP A 82 5.13 -3.54 6.56
N VAL A 83 5.14 -2.82 7.68
CA VAL A 83 5.32 -3.29 9.05
C VAL A 83 4.36 -2.52 9.96
N PRO A 84 3.40 -3.19 10.62
CA PRO A 84 2.38 -2.52 11.44
C PRO A 84 2.94 -1.61 12.55
N THR A 85 4.10 -1.94 13.12
CA THR A 85 4.72 -1.16 14.20
C THR A 85 5.46 0.09 13.72
N ARG A 86 5.53 0.33 12.40
CA ARG A 86 6.23 1.49 11.83
C ARG A 86 5.25 2.34 11.03
N TRP A 87 4.92 3.50 11.61
CA TRP A 87 3.90 4.46 11.17
C TRP A 87 3.87 4.73 9.64
N ASN A 88 5.03 4.89 9.00
CA ASN A 88 5.12 5.25 7.57
C ASN A 88 5.56 4.11 6.64
N SER A 89 5.45 2.84 7.07
CA SER A 89 5.95 1.72 6.27
C SER A 89 5.07 1.39 5.06
N THR A 90 3.74 1.54 5.16
CA THR A 90 2.81 1.43 4.03
C THR A 90 3.15 2.45 2.94
N TYR A 91 3.25 3.73 3.29
CA TYR A 91 3.62 4.80 2.36
C TYR A 91 4.95 4.48 1.65
N LYS A 92 6.00 4.15 2.41
CA LYS A 92 7.31 3.80 1.85
C LYS A 92 7.26 2.60 0.91
N GLN A 93 6.45 1.60 1.22
CA GLN A 93 6.25 0.45 0.35
C GLN A 93 5.61 0.88 -0.98
N ILE A 94 4.50 1.63 -0.93
CA ILE A 94 3.76 2.06 -2.11
C ILE A 94 4.63 2.99 -2.97
N ALA A 95 5.27 4.00 -2.35
CA ALA A 95 6.17 4.93 -3.04
C ALA A 95 7.33 4.21 -3.73
N SER A 96 7.92 3.18 -3.10
CA SER A 96 8.95 2.36 -3.75
C SER A 96 8.42 1.53 -4.92
N VAL A 97 7.17 1.04 -4.85
CA VAL A 97 6.54 0.32 -5.97
C VAL A 97 6.37 1.25 -7.17
N VAL A 98 5.80 2.45 -6.95
CA VAL A 98 5.63 3.46 -7.99
C VAL A 98 6.97 3.84 -8.60
N ARG A 99 7.99 4.11 -7.77
CA ARG A 99 9.35 4.48 -8.22
C ARG A 99 9.98 3.43 -9.14
N CYS A 100 9.73 2.15 -8.88
CA CYS A 100 10.33 1.03 -9.62
C CYS A 100 9.34 0.33 -10.56
N GLU A 101 8.25 0.98 -10.96
CA GLU A 101 7.13 0.35 -11.67
C GLU A 101 7.59 -0.41 -12.93
N LYS A 102 8.47 0.20 -13.75
CA LYS A 102 8.91 -0.35 -15.03
C LYS A 102 9.67 -1.65 -14.82
N ALA A 103 10.63 -1.64 -13.90
CA ALA A 103 11.40 -2.82 -13.53
C ALA A 103 10.52 -3.90 -12.90
N LEU A 104 9.56 -3.53 -12.05
CA LEU A 104 8.63 -4.49 -11.43
C LEU A 104 7.75 -5.19 -12.46
N LEU A 105 7.20 -4.46 -13.44
CA LEU A 105 6.33 -5.02 -14.47
C LEU A 105 7.03 -6.08 -15.33
N VAL A 106 8.33 -5.92 -15.56
CA VAL A 106 9.17 -6.90 -16.24
C VAL A 106 9.56 -8.04 -15.30
N TRP A 107 10.10 -7.71 -14.12
CA TRP A 107 10.61 -8.67 -13.13
C TRP A 107 9.55 -9.67 -12.69
N GLN A 108 8.31 -9.23 -12.45
CA GLN A 108 7.24 -10.11 -11.96
C GLN A 108 6.92 -11.26 -12.92
N ARG A 109 7.17 -11.08 -14.23
CA ARG A 109 6.90 -12.06 -15.29
C ARG A 109 8.03 -13.08 -15.46
N ASP A 110 9.17 -12.87 -14.80
CA ASP A 110 10.28 -13.80 -14.81
C ASP A 110 9.86 -15.15 -14.21
N LYS A 111 10.09 -16.24 -14.96
CA LYS A 111 9.64 -17.59 -14.59
C LYS A 111 10.33 -18.14 -13.34
N GLN A 112 11.55 -17.72 -13.06
CA GLN A 112 12.39 -18.24 -11.98
C GLN A 112 12.40 -17.30 -10.77
N TYR A 113 12.53 -16.01 -11.03
CA TYR A 113 12.77 -14.98 -10.02
C TYR A 113 11.53 -14.15 -9.69
N GLY A 114 10.52 -14.12 -10.56
CA GLY A 114 9.32 -13.31 -10.35
C GLY A 114 8.39 -13.83 -9.26
N THR A 115 7.19 -13.26 -9.24
CA THR A 115 6.08 -13.65 -8.35
C THR A 115 5.07 -14.55 -9.07
N PRO A 116 4.28 -15.35 -8.33
CA PRO A 116 3.15 -16.07 -8.91
C PRO A 116 2.16 -15.12 -9.60
N ARG A 117 1.47 -15.58 -10.65
CA ARG A 117 0.52 -14.77 -11.44
C ARG A 117 -0.55 -14.07 -10.61
N ARG A 118 -1.06 -14.70 -9.56
CA ARG A 118 -2.05 -14.11 -8.63
C ARG A 118 -1.56 -12.86 -7.89
N SER A 119 -0.23 -12.69 -7.82
CA SER A 119 0.43 -11.55 -7.18
C SER A 119 0.97 -10.55 -8.21
N HIS A 120 0.66 -10.74 -9.50
CA HIS A 120 1.05 -9.78 -10.52
C HIS A 120 0.26 -8.49 -10.36
N ILE A 121 0.99 -7.39 -10.50
CA ILE A 121 0.46 -6.05 -10.54
C ILE A 121 0.19 -5.63 -11.99
N ASN A 122 -0.88 -4.87 -12.18
CA ASN A 122 -1.32 -4.31 -13.45
C ASN A 122 -1.35 -2.77 -13.39
N GLN A 123 -1.79 -2.12 -14.47
CA GLN A 123 -1.83 -0.67 -14.53
C GLN A 123 -2.80 -0.06 -13.51
N ALA A 124 -3.94 -0.70 -13.24
CA ALA A 124 -4.90 -0.20 -12.24
C ALA A 124 -4.29 -0.22 -10.83
N ASP A 125 -3.53 -1.27 -10.50
CA ASP A 125 -2.78 -1.35 -9.23
C ASP A 125 -1.77 -0.19 -9.09
N ILE A 126 -1.12 0.21 -10.20
CA ILE A 126 -0.15 1.32 -10.24
C ILE A 126 -0.84 2.69 -10.13
N VAL A 127 -1.95 2.91 -10.83
CA VAL A 127 -2.72 4.18 -10.74
C VAL A 127 -3.24 4.37 -9.32
N LEU A 128 -3.83 3.32 -8.73
CA LEU A 128 -4.23 3.32 -7.33
C LEU A 128 -3.05 3.66 -6.40
N ALA A 129 -1.86 3.09 -6.65
CA ALA A 129 -0.68 3.38 -5.86
C ALA A 129 -0.20 4.84 -5.98
N GLN A 130 -0.29 5.44 -7.16
CA GLN A 130 0.05 6.85 -7.38
C GLN A 130 -0.88 7.77 -6.59
N ASP A 131 -2.19 7.51 -6.63
CA ASP A 131 -3.19 8.29 -5.90
C ASP A 131 -3.03 8.11 -4.38
N LEU A 132 -2.81 6.88 -3.91
CA LEU A 132 -2.53 6.62 -2.49
C LEU A 132 -1.25 7.32 -2.01
N VAL A 133 -0.22 7.42 -2.86
CA VAL A 133 1.00 8.15 -2.50
C VAL A 133 0.70 9.63 -2.30
N GLN A 134 -0.13 10.26 -3.15
CA GLN A 134 -0.48 11.67 -3.00
C GLN A 134 -1.27 11.95 -1.71
N VAL A 135 -2.18 11.04 -1.32
CA VAL A 135 -2.96 11.20 -0.09
C VAL A 135 -2.11 10.98 1.16
N LEU A 136 -1.22 9.99 1.12
CA LEU A 136 -0.37 9.60 2.26
C LEU A 136 0.91 10.44 2.38
N GLU A 137 1.22 11.27 1.39
CA GLU A 137 2.31 12.25 1.46
C GLU A 137 1.92 13.36 2.44
N GLN A 138 2.46 13.27 3.65
CA GLN A 138 2.25 14.19 4.78
C GLN A 138 3.59 14.50 5.45
#